data_AF-A0A0K2T9X2-F1
#
_entry.id   AF-A0A0K2T9X2-F1
#
_cell.length_a   1.000
_cell.length_b   1.000
_cell.length_c   1.000
_cell.angle_alpha   90.00
_cell.angle_beta   90.00
_cell.angle_gamma   90.00
#
_symmetry.space_group_name_H-M   'P 1'
#
loop_
_entity.id
_entity.type
_entity.pdbx_description
1 polymer ?
#
loop_
_entity_poly.entity_id
_entity_poly.type
_entity_poly.pdbx_seq_one_letter_code
_entity_poly.pdbx_strand_id
1 'polypeptide(L)'
;MKLLVLIFGMILINLTLGESCKDIDDKCDFKLCIKEEYRTKYKETCGVCQCKDYDMDCGSKISDCHNQKIYTQCQQTCGLCGDFCGNKLLNEHCDHFHSNNKCSDDYVKSVCKRSCGECDNICKDYATQILCKGYKGSG
;
A
#
# COMPACT_ATOMS: atom_id res chain seq x y z
N MET A 1 -20.16 4.51 -52.76
CA MET A 1 -19.14 4.97 -51.79
C MET A 1 -19.82 5.82 -50.73
N LYS A 2 -19.43 5.62 -49.47
CA LYS A 2 -19.79 6.45 -48.29
C LYS A 2 -21.22 6.28 -47.75
N LEU A 3 -21.44 5.25 -46.94
CA LEU A 3 -22.04 5.43 -45.61
C LEU A 3 -21.92 4.17 -44.71
N LEU A 4 -20.85 3.40 -44.85
CA LEU A 4 -20.44 2.36 -43.90
C LEU A 4 -19.46 2.96 -42.88
N VAL A 5 -19.91 4.02 -42.21
CA VAL A 5 -19.26 4.49 -40.97
C VAL A 5 -20.36 4.49 -39.91
N LEU A 6 -20.99 3.32 -39.75
CA LEU A 6 -21.63 2.96 -38.48
C LEU A 6 -20.49 2.84 -37.47
N ILE A 7 -20.10 3.99 -36.94
CA ILE A 7 -19.86 4.25 -35.53
C ILE A 7 -19.72 2.96 -34.72
N PHE A 8 -18.62 2.24 -34.96
CA PHE A 8 -17.90 1.50 -33.94
C PHE A 8 -17.29 2.53 -32.97
N GLY A 9 -18.13 3.43 -32.47
CA GLY A 9 -17.98 3.97 -31.14
C GLY A 9 -18.28 2.82 -30.21
N MET A 10 -17.38 1.82 -30.19
CA MET A 10 -17.02 1.19 -28.95
C MET A 10 -16.56 2.35 -28.10
N ILE A 11 -17.51 2.95 -27.41
CA ILE A 11 -17.28 3.70 -26.21
C ILE A 11 -16.58 2.66 -25.34
N LEU A 12 -15.26 2.61 -25.45
CA LEU A 12 -14.37 2.18 -24.40
C LEU A 12 -14.66 3.20 -23.30
N ILE A 13 -15.79 2.97 -22.61
CA ILE A 13 -15.96 3.41 -21.25
C ILE A 13 -14.81 2.67 -20.57
N ASN A 14 -13.65 3.32 -20.55
CA ASN A 14 -12.71 3.18 -19.46
C ASN A 14 -13.51 3.57 -18.23
N LEU A 15 -14.35 2.64 -17.77
CA LEU A 15 -14.80 2.55 -16.41
C LEU A 15 -13.49 2.36 -15.68
N THR A 16 -12.89 3.48 -15.28
CA THR A 16 -12.04 3.56 -14.11
C THR A 16 -12.96 3.22 -12.94
N LEU A 17 -13.38 1.95 -12.89
CA LEU A 17 -13.88 1.30 -11.70
C LEU A 17 -12.74 1.53 -10.73
N GLY A 18 -12.93 2.46 -9.79
CA GLY A 18 -11.86 2.92 -8.91
C GLY A 18 -11.17 1.70 -8.35
N GLU A 19 -9.93 1.44 -8.79
CA GLU A 19 -9.23 0.23 -8.38
C GLU A 19 -9.26 0.21 -6.86
N SER A 20 -9.85 -0.82 -6.27
CA SER A 20 -9.85 -1.01 -4.83
C SER A 20 -8.52 -1.63 -4.41
N CYS A 21 -8.03 -1.24 -3.24
CA CYS A 21 -6.90 -1.89 -2.60
C CYS A 21 -7.45 -3.04 -1.75
N LYS A 22 -7.80 -4.16 -2.37
CA LYS A 22 -8.31 -5.33 -1.65
C LYS A 22 -7.78 -6.60 -2.28
N ASP A 23 -7.66 -7.62 -1.45
CA ASP A 23 -7.38 -8.97 -1.90
C ASP A 23 -8.62 -9.58 -2.55
N ILE A 24 -8.42 -10.47 -3.53
CA ILE A 24 -9.54 -11.13 -4.23
C ILE A 24 -10.28 -12.12 -3.32
N ASP A 25 -9.58 -12.75 -2.38
CA ASP A 25 -10.12 -13.68 -1.39
C ASP A 25 -9.29 -13.65 -0.10
N ASP A 26 -9.72 -14.42 0.90
CA ASP A 26 -9.10 -14.51 2.24
C ASP A 26 -7.94 -15.52 2.32
N LYS A 27 -7.55 -16.14 1.19
CA LYS A 27 -6.47 -17.15 1.14
C LYS A 27 -5.11 -16.50 0.88
N CYS A 28 -4.86 -15.40 1.59
CA CYS A 28 -3.65 -14.60 1.46
C CYS A 28 -2.49 -15.17 2.29
N ASP A 29 -1.28 -15.23 1.71
CA ASP A 29 -0.03 -15.58 2.37
C ASP A 29 1.05 -14.58 1.94
N PHE A 30 1.51 -13.75 2.88
CA PHE A 30 2.49 -12.71 2.61
C PHE A 30 3.80 -13.27 2.03
N LYS A 31 4.17 -14.52 2.34
CA LYS A 31 5.40 -15.15 1.85
C LYS A 31 5.40 -15.31 0.33
N LEU A 32 4.21 -15.40 -0.27
CA LEU A 32 4.03 -15.52 -1.71
C LEU A 32 4.12 -14.18 -2.45
N CYS A 33 4.14 -13.05 -1.73
CA CYS A 33 4.23 -11.72 -2.34
C CYS A 33 5.53 -11.48 -3.13
N ILE A 34 6.56 -12.32 -2.97
CA ILE A 34 7.74 -12.31 -3.83
C ILE A 34 7.39 -12.58 -5.31
N LYS A 35 6.28 -13.27 -5.58
CA LYS A 35 5.78 -13.57 -6.92
C LYS A 35 4.90 -12.43 -7.43
N GLU A 36 5.21 -11.90 -8.61
CA GLU A 36 4.48 -10.77 -9.19
C GLU A 36 2.99 -11.06 -9.43
N GLU A 37 2.69 -12.23 -9.98
CA GLU A 37 1.32 -12.71 -10.19
C GLU A 37 0.50 -12.79 -8.89
N TYR A 38 1.16 -12.97 -7.75
CA TYR A 38 0.50 -12.99 -6.45
C TYR A 38 0.14 -11.57 -6.00
N ARG A 39 1.05 -10.60 -6.26
CA ARG A 39 0.86 -9.18 -5.91
C ARG A 39 -0.32 -8.55 -6.65
N THR A 40 -0.62 -9.00 -7.87
CA THR A 40 -1.79 -8.49 -8.62
C THR A 40 -3.11 -8.95 -8.01
N LYS A 41 -3.13 -10.14 -7.41
CA LYS A 41 -4.31 -10.74 -6.74
C LYS A 41 -4.47 -10.31 -5.29
N TYR A 42 -3.37 -10.11 -4.56
CA TYR A 42 -3.36 -9.86 -3.12
C TYR A 42 -2.70 -8.51 -2.81
N LYS A 43 -3.30 -7.43 -3.34
CA LYS A 43 -2.70 -6.09 -3.31
C LYS A 43 -2.54 -5.55 -1.89
N GLU A 44 -3.54 -5.78 -1.03
CA GLU A 44 -3.57 -5.30 0.35
C GLU A 44 -2.58 -6.09 1.19
N THR A 45 -2.61 -7.43 1.12
CA THR A 45 -1.64 -8.28 1.83
C THR A 45 -0.20 -7.98 1.43
N CYS A 46 0.05 -7.74 0.14
CA CYS A 46 1.40 -7.50 -0.37
C CYS A 46 1.84 -6.02 -0.29
N GLY A 47 1.00 -5.11 0.18
CA GLY A 47 1.35 -3.69 0.34
C GLY A 47 1.70 -2.97 -0.97
N VAL A 48 1.11 -3.40 -2.10
CA VAL A 48 1.39 -2.89 -3.46
C VAL A 48 0.33 -1.93 -4.00
N CYS A 49 -0.57 -1.50 -3.13
CA CYS A 49 -1.61 -0.56 -3.53
C CYS A 49 -1.02 0.78 -3.99
N GLN A 50 -1.70 1.43 -4.94
CA GLN A 50 -1.38 2.81 -5.32
C GLN A 50 -1.50 3.72 -4.11
N CYS A 51 -0.70 4.78 -4.10
CA CYS A 51 -0.72 5.70 -2.98
C CYS A 51 -1.87 6.70 -3.09
N LYS A 52 -3.02 6.30 -2.56
CA LYS A 52 -4.23 7.11 -2.45
C LYS A 52 -5.06 6.64 -1.27
N ASP A 53 -6.06 7.43 -0.90
CA ASP A 53 -7.10 7.00 0.00
C ASP A 53 -8.17 6.24 -0.79
N TYR A 54 -8.47 5.03 -0.34
CA TYR A 54 -9.46 4.11 -0.90
C TYR A 54 -10.77 4.12 -0.10
N ASP A 55 -10.71 4.58 1.15
CA ASP A 55 -11.86 4.76 2.03
C ASP A 55 -12.24 6.26 2.07
N MET A 56 -13.51 6.59 1.86
CA MET A 56 -13.99 7.97 1.88
C MET A 56 -13.88 8.62 3.27
N ASP A 57 -13.79 7.80 4.31
CA ASP A 57 -13.79 8.24 5.70
C ASP A 57 -12.37 8.24 6.32
N CYS A 58 -11.32 8.25 5.50
CA CYS A 58 -9.94 8.28 5.99
C CYS A 58 -9.65 9.45 6.94
N GLY A 59 -10.27 10.61 6.71
CA GLY A 59 -10.08 11.80 7.56
C GLY A 59 -10.48 11.59 9.03
N SER A 60 -11.45 10.73 9.32
CA SER A 60 -11.84 10.40 10.71
C SER A 60 -10.95 9.31 11.34
N LYS A 61 -10.24 8.54 10.52
CA LYS A 61 -9.42 7.38 10.91
C LYS A 61 -7.93 7.71 11.05
N ILE A 62 -7.57 8.98 10.96
CA ILE A 62 -6.17 9.43 11.03
C ILE A 62 -5.46 9.01 12.33
N SER A 63 -6.16 8.91 13.47
CA SER A 63 -5.57 8.38 14.72
C SER A 63 -5.21 6.89 14.64
N ASP A 64 -5.82 6.17 13.70
CA ASP A 64 -5.76 4.72 13.59
C ASP A 64 -4.77 4.26 12.51
N CYS A 65 -3.94 5.15 11.98
CA CYS A 65 -2.92 4.83 10.99
C CYS A 65 -1.83 3.85 11.47
N HIS A 66 -1.83 3.48 12.75
CA HIS A 66 -1.04 2.37 13.29
C HIS A 66 -1.64 0.99 12.95
N ASN A 67 -2.93 0.94 12.59
CA ASN A 67 -3.62 -0.27 12.18
C ASN A 67 -3.32 -0.56 10.69
N GLN A 68 -2.90 -1.79 10.38
CA GLN A 68 -2.54 -2.17 9.01
C GLN A 68 -3.62 -1.89 7.98
N LYS A 69 -4.86 -2.22 8.31
CA LYS A 69 -5.99 -2.02 7.41
C LYS A 69 -6.21 -0.54 7.14
N ILE A 70 -6.15 0.30 8.18
CA ILE A 70 -6.31 1.75 8.02
C ILE A 70 -5.15 2.33 7.23
N TYR A 71 -3.90 2.01 7.57
CA TYR A 71 -2.74 2.49 6.81
C TYR A 71 -2.89 2.11 5.32
N THR A 72 -3.33 0.89 5.02
CA THR A 72 -3.39 0.37 3.64
C THR A 72 -4.51 1.04 2.84
N GLN A 73 -5.66 1.29 3.46
CA GLN A 73 -6.79 1.97 2.83
C GLN A 73 -6.67 3.50 2.82
N CYS A 74 -5.86 4.10 3.71
CA CYS A 74 -5.76 5.54 3.94
C CYS A 74 -4.33 6.07 3.81
N GLN A 75 -3.60 5.62 2.79
CA GLN A 75 -2.16 5.89 2.66
C GLN A 75 -1.83 7.40 2.56
N GLN A 76 -2.66 8.19 1.88
CA GLN A 76 -2.43 9.63 1.78
C GLN A 76 -2.72 10.30 3.10
N THR A 77 -3.87 10.02 3.72
CA THR A 77 -4.22 10.58 5.03
C THR A 77 -3.19 10.21 6.11
N CYS A 78 -2.65 8.99 6.05
CA CYS A 78 -1.63 8.52 6.98
C CYS A 78 -0.21 9.03 6.67
N GLY A 79 -0.02 9.87 5.64
CA GLY A 79 1.28 10.44 5.29
C GLY A 79 2.29 9.43 4.74
N LEU A 80 1.80 8.33 4.16
CA LEU A 80 2.62 7.20 3.68
C LEU A 80 2.98 7.34 2.20
N CYS A 81 2.49 8.39 1.55
CA CYS A 81 2.79 8.71 0.17
C CYS A 81 4.05 9.54 0.00
N GLY A 82 4.82 9.22 -1.05
CA GLY A 82 6.09 9.87 -1.37
C GLY A 82 7.27 9.17 -0.70
N ASP A 83 8.12 9.96 -0.05
CA ASP A 83 9.40 9.50 0.53
C ASP A 83 9.23 8.80 1.88
N PHE A 84 8.07 8.23 2.18
CA PHE A 84 7.86 7.48 3.41
C PHE A 84 8.94 6.41 3.55
N CYS A 85 9.65 6.47 4.68
CA CYS A 85 10.71 5.54 5.00
C CYS A 85 10.33 4.68 6.19
N GLY A 86 9.60 3.62 5.88
CA GLY A 86 9.17 2.62 6.83
C GLY A 86 8.85 1.31 6.12
N ASN A 87 8.40 0.34 6.90
CA ASN A 87 7.82 -0.88 6.35
C ASN A 87 6.37 -0.59 5.99
N LYS A 88 6.00 -0.88 4.75
CA LYS A 88 4.59 -0.97 4.35
C LYS A 88 4.01 -2.26 4.93
N LEU A 89 4.68 -3.40 4.79
CA LEU A 89 4.19 -4.61 5.46
C LEU A 89 4.35 -4.54 6.99
N LEU A 90 3.65 -5.42 7.71
CA LEU A 90 3.91 -5.64 9.13
C LEU A 90 5.38 -5.94 9.36
N ASN A 91 5.90 -5.49 10.50
CA ASN A 91 7.31 -5.69 10.85
C ASN A 91 7.70 -7.16 10.84
N GLU A 92 6.86 -8.04 11.40
CA GLU A 92 7.09 -9.49 11.37
C GLU A 92 7.21 -10.07 9.95
N HIS A 93 6.47 -9.54 8.97
CA HIS A 93 6.58 -9.94 7.58
C HIS A 93 7.89 -9.46 6.95
N CYS A 94 8.27 -8.22 7.24
CA CYS A 94 9.55 -7.67 6.75
C CYS A 94 10.75 -8.33 7.42
N ASP A 95 10.67 -8.65 8.70
CA ASP A 95 11.70 -9.37 9.45
C ASP A 95 11.85 -10.79 8.92
N HIS A 96 10.75 -11.43 8.51
CA HIS A 96 10.80 -12.70 7.79
C HIS A 96 11.58 -12.58 6.49
N PHE A 97 11.29 -11.58 5.66
CA PHE A 97 12.02 -11.38 4.39
C PHE A 97 13.50 -11.04 4.61
N HIS A 98 13.80 -10.16 5.56
CA HIS A 98 15.17 -9.81 5.93
C HIS A 98 15.95 -11.04 6.41
N SER A 99 15.40 -11.81 7.35
CA SER A 99 16.04 -13.02 7.90
C SER A 99 16.26 -14.13 6.87
N ASN A 100 15.46 -14.13 5.80
CA ASN A 100 15.60 -15.06 4.66
C ASN A 100 16.42 -14.47 3.50
N ASN A 101 17.19 -13.40 3.75
CA ASN A 101 18.06 -12.72 2.79
C ASN A 101 17.32 -12.27 1.51
N LYS A 102 16.07 -11.81 1.66
CA LYS A 102 15.24 -11.36 0.52
C LYS A 102 15.36 -9.87 0.22
N CYS A 103 16.14 -9.10 0.99
CA CYS A 103 16.33 -7.68 0.75
C CYS A 103 17.10 -7.34 -0.55
N SER A 104 17.60 -8.33 -1.31
CA SER A 104 18.10 -8.08 -2.67
C SER A 104 16.98 -7.95 -3.70
N ASP A 105 15.75 -8.34 -3.37
CA ASP A 105 14.58 -8.26 -4.24
C ASP A 105 13.97 -6.85 -4.22
N ASP A 106 13.75 -6.26 -5.39
CA ASP A 106 13.27 -4.88 -5.53
C ASP A 106 11.88 -4.68 -4.91
N TYR A 107 11.00 -5.68 -5.01
CA TYR A 107 9.70 -5.62 -4.34
C TYR A 107 9.90 -5.55 -2.83
N VAL A 108 10.71 -6.46 -2.26
CA VAL A 108 10.98 -6.48 -0.81
C VAL A 108 11.58 -5.16 -0.35
N LYS A 109 12.58 -4.62 -1.05
CA LYS A 109 13.14 -3.30 -0.75
C LYS A 109 12.07 -2.21 -0.73
N SER A 110 11.16 -2.22 -1.71
CA SER A 110 10.13 -1.19 -1.84
C SER A 110 9.09 -1.20 -0.71
N VAL A 111 8.76 -2.38 -0.16
CA VAL A 111 7.74 -2.55 0.89
C VAL A 111 8.31 -2.73 2.30
N CYS A 112 9.60 -3.02 2.42
CA CYS A 112 10.30 -3.25 3.68
C CYS A 112 11.55 -2.37 3.81
N LYS A 113 11.48 -1.13 3.31
CA LYS A 113 12.62 -0.18 3.26
C LYS A 113 13.39 -0.12 4.58
N ARG A 114 12.68 -0.01 5.71
CA ARG A 114 13.30 0.08 7.03
C ARG A 114 14.00 -1.21 7.42
N SER A 115 13.34 -2.36 7.32
CA SER A 115 13.95 -3.65 7.65
C SER A 115 15.10 -4.01 6.71
N CYS A 116 15.10 -3.51 5.48
CA CYS A 116 16.17 -3.73 4.50
C CYS A 116 17.27 -2.65 4.53
N GLY A 117 17.19 -1.66 5.42
CA GLY A 117 18.22 -0.61 5.52
C GLY A 117 18.25 0.36 4.32
N GLU A 118 17.16 0.47 3.57
CA GLU A 118 17.02 1.38 2.42
C GLU A 118 16.66 2.82 2.85
N CYS A 119 16.52 3.05 4.17
CA CYS A 119 16.25 4.37 4.71
C CYS A 119 17.52 5.19 4.90
N ASP A 120 17.45 6.46 4.49
CA ASP A 120 18.48 7.43 4.83
C ASP A 120 18.66 7.50 6.35
N ASN A 121 19.88 7.80 6.80
CA ASN A 121 20.20 8.00 8.22
C ASN A 121 19.63 9.31 8.81
N ILE A 122 18.62 9.89 8.16
CA ILE A 122 17.96 11.12 8.59
C ILE A 122 16.60 10.72 9.15
N CYS A 123 16.41 10.90 10.45
CA CYS A 123 15.09 10.79 11.06
C CYS A 123 14.19 11.90 10.51
N LYS A 124 13.24 11.52 9.66
CA LYS A 124 12.15 12.37 9.21
C LYS A 124 10.92 12.02 10.03
N ASP A 125 10.29 13.02 10.64
CA ASP A 125 9.02 12.83 11.31
C ASP A 125 7.90 12.84 10.25
N TYR A 126 7.41 11.65 9.93
CA TYR A 126 6.26 11.47 9.04
C TYR A 126 4.94 11.54 9.80
N ALA A 127 4.99 11.54 11.15
CA ALA A 127 3.80 11.64 11.96
C ALA A 127 3.33 13.09 12.02
N THR A 128 2.12 13.32 11.51
CA THR A 128 1.45 14.60 11.74
C THR A 128 1.17 14.76 13.24
N GLN A 129 1.01 16.00 13.71
CA GLN A 129 0.61 16.25 15.10
C GLN A 129 -0.70 15.53 15.48
N ILE A 130 -1.54 15.21 14.50
CA ILE A 130 -2.78 14.45 14.68
C ILE A 130 -2.45 12.96 14.92
N LEU A 131 -1.54 12.38 14.14
CA LEU A 131 -1.03 11.03 14.35
C LEU A 131 -0.41 10.89 15.75
N CYS A 132 0.44 11.82 16.16
CA CYS A 132 1.10 11.81 17.47
C CYS A 132 0.11 11.92 18.64
N LYS A 133 -1.04 12.57 18.46
CA LYS A 133 -2.07 12.67 19.51
C LYS A 133 -2.78 11.33 19.75
N GLY A 134 -2.95 10.49 18.73
CA GLY A 134 -3.51 9.14 18.87
C GLY A 134 -2.66 8.20 19.74
N TYR A 135 -1.35 8.40 19.77
CA TYR A 135 -0.42 7.60 20.57
C TYR A 135 -0.36 7.97 22.07
N LYS A 136 -0.91 9.12 22.49
CA LYS A 136 -0.82 9.61 23.89
C LYS A 136 -1.73 8.88 24.90
N GLY A 137 -2.24 7.69 24.59
CA GLY A 137 -3.25 7.00 25.39
C GLY A 137 -2.90 5.60 25.89
N SER A 138 -1.63 5.18 25.93
CA SER A 138 -1.25 3.82 26.37
C SER A 138 0.00 3.80 27.26
N GLY A 139 0.06 4.70 28.24
CA GLY A 139 1.04 4.67 29.33
C GLY A 139 0.38 4.26 30.64
#